data_AF-A0A0D3HUQ9-F1
#
_entry.id   AF-A0A0D3HUQ9-F1
#
_cell.length_a   1.000
_cell.length_b   1.000
_cell.length_c   1.000
_cell.angle_alpha   90.00
_cell.angle_beta   90.00
_cell.angle_gamma   90.00
#
_symmetry.space_group_name_H-M   'P 1'
#
loop_
_entity.id
_entity.type
_entity.pdbx_description
1 polymer ?
#
loop_
_entity_poly.entity_id
_entity_poly.type
_entity_poly.pdbx_seq_one_letter_code
_entity_poly.pdbx_strand_id
1 'polypeptide(L)'
;MGISKVIGIAGTSLLVTSVGMWKIGLRIVAVPFLATSTIAYIIAVASHNSINIPWMLGKNSKGRFPIWSSVLFGPFLILARVYATMKRHMRKKEAVYNMIIEGIYLGGWPFMLKHLPPGDPSVIDCTCELPRSDFVLTNEYLCVPTWDTRAPTISQIEFAARWACEKRAKGKPVYVHCAFVLVALGIAENWKDAENIIREKRKIKMNAVHRKTLDDWSKYRGWRRRWRSTVQRYRHHGLLPDKGVFLFVVDMNANAEEDEQLVQDNHKWQFVRIIQKEGKDTFFHLHIHLQ
;
A
#
# COMPACT_ATOMS: atom_id res chain seq x y z
N MET A 1 -7.68 -0.21 18.35
CA MET A 1 -6.31 -0.63 18.68
C MET A 1 -5.60 -1.00 17.40
N GLY A 2 -4.30 -0.68 17.25
CA GLY A 2 -3.52 -1.08 16.08
C GLY A 2 -3.20 -2.57 16.10
N ILE A 3 -2.92 -3.16 14.93
CA ILE A 3 -2.59 -4.59 14.82
C ILE A 3 -1.40 -4.96 15.72
N SER A 4 -0.40 -4.09 15.84
CA SER A 4 0.77 -4.28 16.70
C SER A 4 0.42 -4.50 18.17
N LYS A 5 -0.56 -3.75 18.72
CA LYS A 5 -0.99 -3.89 20.11
C LYS A 5 -1.73 -5.21 20.33
N VAL A 6 -2.62 -5.58 19.41
CA VAL A 6 -3.41 -6.82 19.50
C VAL A 6 -2.49 -8.03 19.44
N ILE A 7 -1.57 -8.05 18.47
CA ILE A 7 -0.61 -9.14 18.31
C ILE A 7 0.39 -9.16 19.48
N GLY A 8 0.83 -8.01 19.99
CA GLY A 8 1.70 -7.94 21.16
C GLY A 8 1.05 -8.52 22.43
N ILE A 9 -0.23 -8.21 22.67
CA ILE A 9 -0.99 -8.80 23.81
C ILE A 9 -1.09 -10.32 23.63
N ALA A 10 -1.45 -10.79 22.43
CA ALA A 10 -1.53 -12.23 22.15
C ALA A 10 -0.17 -12.93 22.34
N GLY A 11 0.92 -12.28 21.90
CA GLY A 11 2.29 -12.77 22.11
C GLY A 11 2.64 -12.90 23.58
N THR A 12 2.28 -11.92 24.42
CA THR A 12 2.47 -11.98 25.87
C THR A 12 1.66 -13.10 26.51
N SER A 13 0.39 -13.28 26.13
CA SER A 13 -0.44 -14.37 26.64
C SER A 13 0.18 -15.74 26.33
N LEU A 14 0.65 -15.95 25.10
CA LEU A 14 1.33 -17.18 24.69
C LEU A 14 2.64 -17.40 25.45
N LEU A 15 3.41 -16.34 25.71
CA LEU A 15 4.64 -16.41 26.50
C LEU A 15 4.35 -16.88 27.94
N VAL A 16 3.36 -16.27 28.59
CA VAL A 16 2.95 -16.63 29.96
C VAL A 16 2.48 -18.08 30.01
N THR A 17 1.67 -18.52 29.05
CA THR A 17 1.24 -19.93 28.94
C THR A 17 2.44 -20.86 28.78
N SER A 18 3.40 -20.53 27.91
CA SER A 18 4.62 -21.31 27.72
C SER A 18 5.44 -21.44 29.00
N VAL A 19 5.65 -20.34 29.73
CA VAL A 19 6.38 -20.34 31.00
C VAL A 19 5.65 -21.17 32.06
N GLY A 20 4.32 -21.08 32.12
CA GLY A 20 3.49 -21.90 33.01
C GLY A 20 3.63 -23.40 32.71
N MET A 21 3.51 -23.80 31.45
CA MET A 21 3.71 -25.19 31.02
C MET A 21 5.11 -25.70 31.33
N TRP A 22 6.13 -24.86 31.16
CA TRP A 22 7.51 -25.20 31.48
C TRP A 22 7.69 -25.52 32.97
N LYS A 23 7.06 -24.74 33.86
CA LYS A 23 7.09 -24.95 35.32
C LYS A 23 6.41 -26.25 35.75
N ILE A 24 5.37 -26.68 35.04
CA ILE A 24 4.61 -27.92 35.31
C ILE A 24 5.33 -29.16 34.72
N GLY A 25 6.45 -28.98 34.01
CA GLY A 25 7.24 -30.07 33.42
C GLY A 25 6.84 -30.44 31.99
N LEU A 26 5.86 -29.76 31.39
CA LEU A 26 5.38 -30.00 30.02
C LEU A 26 6.26 -29.29 28.96
N ARG A 27 7.57 -29.54 28.99
CA ARG A 27 8.55 -28.77 28.18
C ARG A 27 8.33 -28.90 26.67
N ILE A 28 8.05 -30.11 26.17
CA ILE A 28 7.83 -30.34 24.73
C ILE A 28 6.61 -29.56 24.23
N VAL A 29 5.55 -29.49 25.04
CA VAL A 29 4.33 -28.75 24.72
C VAL A 29 4.56 -27.25 24.80
N ALA A 30 5.44 -26.77 25.68
CA ALA A 30 5.74 -25.35 25.83
C ALA A 30 6.48 -24.74 24.61
N VAL A 31 7.37 -25.50 23.95
CA VAL A 31 8.19 -25.03 22.81
C VAL A 31 7.37 -24.36 21.69
N PRO A 32 6.28 -24.93 21.15
CA PRO A 32 5.49 -24.27 20.11
C PRO A 32 4.81 -22.96 20.58
N PHE A 33 4.42 -22.86 21.86
CA PHE A 33 3.88 -21.61 22.42
C PHE A 33 4.95 -20.52 22.52
N LEU A 34 6.17 -20.89 22.89
CA LEU A 34 7.30 -19.95 22.90
C LEU A 34 7.67 -19.47 21.49
N ALA A 35 7.74 -20.38 20.53
CA ALA A 35 8.04 -20.06 19.13
C ALA A 35 6.97 -19.12 18.55
N THR A 36 5.69 -19.44 18.73
CA THR A 36 4.57 -18.60 18.26
C THR A 36 4.53 -17.24 18.96
N SER A 37 4.85 -17.17 20.25
CA SER A 37 5.01 -15.90 20.98
C SER A 37 6.12 -15.03 20.37
N THR A 38 7.27 -15.63 20.07
CA THR A 38 8.41 -14.92 19.44
C THR A 38 8.02 -14.34 18.08
N ILE A 39 7.36 -15.15 17.25
CA ILE A 39 6.83 -14.70 15.94
C ILE A 39 5.81 -13.56 16.11
N ALA A 40 4.93 -13.65 17.11
CA ALA A 40 3.97 -12.59 17.40
C ALA A 40 4.69 -11.28 17.77
N TYR A 41 5.74 -11.31 18.57
CA TYR A 41 6.53 -10.11 18.86
C TYR A 41 7.20 -9.51 17.62
N ILE A 42 7.79 -10.35 16.76
CA ILE A 42 8.37 -9.91 15.48
C ILE A 42 7.31 -9.17 14.64
N ILE A 43 6.11 -9.75 14.51
CA ILE A 43 4.99 -9.12 13.78
C ILE A 43 4.51 -7.84 14.47
N ALA A 44 4.46 -7.81 15.81
CA ALA A 44 4.05 -6.63 16.56
C ALA A 44 5.02 -5.46 16.33
N VAL A 45 6.33 -5.74 16.30
CA VAL A 45 7.38 -4.77 15.99
C VAL A 45 7.31 -4.32 14.53
N ALA A 46 7.26 -5.25 13.58
CA ALA A 46 7.22 -4.93 12.15
C ALA A 46 5.96 -4.13 11.75
N SER A 47 4.84 -4.40 12.41
CA SER A 47 3.58 -3.67 12.21
C SER A 47 3.44 -2.40 13.06
N HIS A 48 4.44 -2.05 13.88
CA HIS A 48 4.44 -0.85 14.70
C HIS A 48 4.41 0.44 13.85
N ASN A 49 3.87 1.53 14.40
CA ASN A 49 3.68 2.81 13.67
C ASN A 49 5.00 3.35 13.10
N SER A 50 6.06 3.25 13.88
CA SER A 50 7.36 3.85 13.55
C SER A 50 8.21 2.98 12.63
N ILE A 51 7.89 1.69 12.48
CA ILE A 51 8.71 0.72 11.75
C ILE A 51 8.04 0.39 10.42
N ASN A 52 6.78 -0.05 10.46
CA ASN A 52 5.93 -0.29 9.29
C ASN A 52 6.65 -1.03 8.14
N ILE A 53 7.01 -2.29 8.36
CA ILE A 53 7.69 -3.16 7.38
C ILE A 53 6.67 -4.16 6.79
N PRO A 54 5.89 -3.79 5.76
CA PRO A 54 4.85 -4.66 5.20
C PRO A 54 5.41 -5.79 4.32
N TRP A 55 6.65 -5.68 3.85
CA TRP A 55 7.30 -6.71 3.03
C TRP A 55 7.81 -7.90 3.85
N MET A 56 7.78 -7.83 5.19
CA MET A 56 8.30 -8.87 6.08
C MET A 56 7.68 -10.26 5.83
N LEU A 57 6.39 -10.31 5.47
CA LEU A 57 5.70 -11.57 5.18
C LEU A 57 6.10 -12.16 3.82
N GLY A 58 6.92 -11.48 3.02
CA GLY A 58 7.40 -11.98 1.73
C GLY A 58 6.33 -12.08 0.65
N LYS A 59 5.19 -11.39 0.79
CA LYS A 59 4.13 -11.40 -0.23
C LYS A 59 4.64 -10.75 -1.51
N ASN A 60 4.67 -11.51 -2.60
CA ASN A 60 5.16 -11.03 -3.89
C ASN A 60 4.11 -10.15 -4.62
N SER A 61 4.53 -9.52 -5.71
CA SER A 61 3.65 -8.71 -6.58
C SER A 61 2.46 -9.49 -7.13
N LYS A 62 2.60 -10.81 -7.31
CA LYS A 62 1.54 -11.75 -7.75
C LYS A 62 0.60 -12.19 -6.61
N GLY A 63 0.79 -11.68 -5.39
CA GLY A 63 -0.01 -11.94 -4.21
C GLY A 63 0.16 -13.33 -3.59
N ARG A 64 1.27 -14.01 -3.86
CA ARG A 64 1.60 -15.32 -3.28
C ARG A 64 2.67 -15.19 -2.20
N PHE A 65 2.67 -16.13 -1.27
CA PHE A 65 3.68 -16.26 -0.23
C PHE A 65 4.69 -17.34 -0.59
N PRO A 66 6.00 -17.11 -0.35
CA PRO A 66 7.00 -18.17 -0.47
C PRO A 66 6.80 -19.23 0.62
N ILE A 67 7.36 -20.41 0.40
CA ILE A 67 7.23 -21.56 1.31
C ILE A 67 7.77 -21.20 2.71
N TRP A 68 8.92 -20.52 2.78
CA TRP A 68 9.51 -20.11 4.06
C TRP A 68 8.57 -19.23 4.90
N SER A 69 7.83 -18.33 4.25
CA SER A 69 6.87 -17.44 4.92
C SER A 69 5.67 -18.23 5.42
N SER A 70 5.21 -19.20 4.64
CA SER A 70 4.11 -20.09 5.03
C SER A 70 4.48 -20.96 6.23
N VAL A 71 5.74 -21.38 6.36
CA VAL A 71 6.23 -22.15 7.51
C VAL A 71 6.39 -21.25 8.74
N LEU A 72 7.07 -20.11 8.60
CA LEU A 72 7.40 -19.23 9.73
C LEU A 72 6.19 -18.45 10.23
N PHE A 73 5.40 -17.88 9.33
CA PHE A 73 4.25 -17.03 9.62
C PHE A 73 2.90 -17.72 9.43
N GLY A 74 2.90 -19.02 9.12
CA GLY A 74 1.70 -19.83 8.85
C GLY A 74 0.57 -19.61 9.86
N PRO A 75 0.81 -19.79 11.18
CA PRO A 75 -0.22 -19.56 12.19
C PRO A 75 -0.84 -18.16 12.11
N PHE A 76 -0.01 -17.11 11.92
CA PHE A 76 -0.48 -15.75 11.78
C PHE A 76 -1.28 -15.52 10.49
N LEU A 77 -0.79 -16.02 9.36
CA LEU A 77 -1.47 -15.89 8.06
C LEU A 77 -2.83 -16.61 8.06
N ILE A 78 -2.91 -17.79 8.70
CA ILE A 78 -4.17 -18.51 8.88
C ILE A 78 -5.13 -17.68 9.74
N LEU A 79 -4.65 -17.15 10.88
CA LEU A 79 -5.47 -16.30 11.75
C LEU A 79 -5.97 -15.05 11.02
N ALA A 80 -5.15 -14.42 10.17
CA ALA A 80 -5.57 -13.28 9.36
C ALA A 80 -6.70 -13.65 8.39
N ARG A 81 -6.62 -14.81 7.72
CA ARG A 81 -7.67 -15.32 6.81
C ARG A 81 -8.96 -15.65 7.57
N VAL A 82 -8.83 -16.30 8.72
CA VAL A 82 -9.96 -16.61 9.60
C VAL A 82 -10.62 -15.32 10.08
N TYR A 83 -9.83 -14.34 10.54
CA TYR A 83 -10.33 -13.03 10.95
C TYR A 83 -11.06 -12.31 9.82
N ALA A 84 -10.51 -12.27 8.60
CA ALA A 84 -11.16 -11.65 7.45
C ALA A 84 -12.51 -12.33 7.12
N THR A 85 -12.56 -13.66 7.21
CA THR A 85 -13.77 -14.46 6.96
C THR A 85 -14.81 -14.26 8.06
N MET A 86 -14.40 -14.29 9.34
CA MET A 86 -15.26 -14.04 10.49
C MET A 86 -15.81 -12.61 10.47
N LYS A 87 -14.96 -11.61 10.21
CA LYS A 87 -15.37 -10.20 10.08
C LYS A 87 -16.44 -10.02 9.01
N ARG A 88 -16.32 -10.74 7.89
CA ARG A 88 -17.35 -10.79 6.85
C ARG A 88 -18.63 -11.46 7.36
N HIS A 89 -18.53 -12.60 8.03
CA HIS A 89 -19.70 -13.32 8.53
C HIS A 89 -20.45 -12.60 9.67
N MET A 90 -19.74 -11.84 10.51
CA MET A 90 -20.35 -11.00 11.55
C MET A 90 -21.09 -9.79 10.95
N ARG A 91 -20.69 -9.36 9.75
CA ARG A 91 -21.28 -8.24 9.02
C ARG A 91 -22.35 -8.72 8.02
N LYS A 92 -23.23 -9.65 8.42
CA LYS A 92 -24.27 -10.24 7.53
C LYS A 92 -25.14 -9.20 6.80
N LYS A 93 -25.24 -7.98 7.32
CA LYS A 93 -26.01 -6.88 6.72
C LYS A 93 -25.23 -6.03 5.71
N GLU A 94 -23.90 -6.18 5.60
CA GLU A 94 -23.10 -5.47 4.61
C GLU A 94 -23.01 -6.27 3.31
N ALA A 95 -23.20 -5.59 2.17
CA ALA A 95 -22.96 -6.19 0.87
C ALA A 95 -21.50 -6.67 0.75
N VAL A 96 -21.31 -7.77 0.01
CA VAL A 96 -19.99 -8.33 -0.26
C VAL A 96 -19.08 -7.29 -0.91
N TYR A 97 -19.63 -6.53 -1.85
CA TYR A 97 -19.01 -5.37 -2.48
C TYR A 97 -20.07 -4.29 -2.73
N ASN A 98 -19.63 -3.04 -2.83
CA ASN A 98 -20.48 -1.91 -3.18
C ASN A 98 -19.87 -1.21 -4.39
N MET A 99 -20.70 -0.90 -5.39
CA MET A 99 -20.30 -0.01 -6.48
C MET A 99 -20.29 1.41 -5.93
N ILE A 100 -19.14 2.07 -5.99
CA ILE A 100 -18.97 3.44 -5.51
C ILE A 100 -19.30 4.41 -6.64
N ILE A 101 -18.65 4.21 -7.78
CA ILE A 101 -18.98 4.82 -9.06
C ILE A 101 -18.93 3.75 -10.15
N GLU A 102 -19.41 4.08 -11.34
CA GLU A 102 -19.43 3.15 -12.48
C GLU A 102 -18.03 2.58 -12.78
N GLY A 103 -17.95 1.26 -12.79
CA GLY A 103 -16.70 0.51 -12.99
C GLY A 103 -15.75 0.51 -11.79
N ILE A 104 -16.15 1.00 -10.62
CA ILE A 104 -15.33 0.99 -9.39
C ILE A 104 -16.10 0.38 -8.22
N TYR A 105 -15.53 -0.69 -7.68
CA TYR A 105 -16.12 -1.47 -6.60
C TYR A 105 -15.22 -1.48 -5.37
N LEU A 106 -15.85 -1.42 -4.19
CA LEU A 106 -15.19 -1.51 -2.89
C LEU A 106 -15.70 -2.72 -2.12
N GLY A 107 -14.79 -3.59 -1.66
CA GLY A 107 -15.16 -4.75 -0.87
C GLY A 107 -14.03 -5.33 -0.04
N GLY A 108 -14.33 -6.41 0.71
CA GLY A 108 -13.35 -7.14 1.52
C GLY A 108 -12.65 -8.25 0.71
N TRP A 109 -11.55 -8.80 1.23
CA TRP A 109 -10.76 -9.85 0.57
C TRP A 109 -11.61 -10.95 -0.10
N PRO A 110 -11.52 -11.13 -1.44
CA PRO A 110 -12.42 -11.99 -2.18
C PRO A 110 -11.96 -13.46 -2.09
N PHE A 111 -12.44 -14.21 -1.11
CA PHE A 111 -12.11 -15.64 -0.99
C PHE A 111 -12.80 -16.56 -2.02
N MET A 112 -13.93 -16.13 -2.60
CA MET A 112 -14.72 -16.90 -3.56
C MET A 112 -15.04 -16.04 -4.77
N LEU A 113 -15.26 -16.66 -5.94
CA LEU A 113 -15.58 -15.92 -7.18
C LEU A 113 -16.83 -15.03 -7.02
N LYS A 114 -17.84 -15.51 -6.28
CA LYS A 114 -19.05 -14.73 -5.91
C LYS A 114 -18.76 -13.45 -5.09
N HIS A 115 -17.53 -13.28 -4.60
CA HIS A 115 -17.12 -12.08 -3.88
C HIS A 115 -16.61 -10.97 -4.78
N LEU A 116 -16.41 -11.25 -6.08
CA LEU A 116 -16.09 -10.26 -7.08
C LEU A 116 -17.35 -9.76 -7.80
N PRO A 117 -17.37 -8.50 -8.23
CA PRO A 117 -18.37 -8.02 -9.16
C PRO A 117 -18.27 -8.73 -10.52
N PRO A 118 -19.36 -8.75 -11.31
CA PRO A 118 -19.32 -9.26 -12.67
C PRO A 118 -18.37 -8.44 -13.56
N GLY A 119 -17.89 -9.07 -14.65
CA GLY A 119 -17.08 -8.39 -15.67
C GLY A 119 -15.56 -8.50 -15.49
N ASP A 120 -15.06 -9.56 -14.86
CA ASP A 120 -13.61 -9.84 -14.67
C ASP A 120 -12.81 -8.63 -14.15
N PRO A 121 -13.10 -8.18 -12.91
CA PRO A 121 -12.54 -6.94 -12.38
C PRO A 121 -11.04 -7.05 -12.10
N SER A 122 -10.32 -5.97 -12.37
CA SER A 122 -8.95 -5.78 -11.92
C SER A 122 -8.91 -5.48 -10.41
N VAL A 123 -8.17 -6.26 -9.63
CA VAL A 123 -8.15 -6.23 -8.18
C VAL A 123 -6.93 -5.47 -7.65
N ILE A 124 -7.18 -4.47 -6.80
CA ILE A 124 -6.15 -3.79 -6.00
C ILE A 124 -6.24 -4.30 -4.57
N ASP A 125 -5.22 -5.06 -4.15
CA ASP A 125 -5.11 -5.58 -2.80
C ASP A 125 -4.15 -4.75 -1.97
N CYS A 126 -4.68 -4.11 -0.93
CA CYS A 126 -3.94 -3.26 -0.01
C CYS A 126 -3.62 -4.00 1.30
N THR A 127 -3.33 -5.30 1.23
CA THR A 127 -2.95 -6.11 2.39
C THR A 127 -1.65 -6.86 2.16
N CYS A 128 -0.90 -7.06 3.22
CA CYS A 128 0.29 -7.92 3.22
C CYS A 128 0.02 -9.32 3.77
N GLU A 129 -1.12 -9.51 4.44
CA GLU A 129 -1.46 -10.70 5.23
C GLU A 129 -2.29 -11.74 4.45
N LEU A 130 -3.03 -11.32 3.42
CA LEU A 130 -3.97 -12.17 2.70
C LEU A 130 -3.43 -12.50 1.30
N PRO A 131 -3.57 -13.74 0.79
CA PRO A 131 -3.08 -14.10 -0.53
C PRO A 131 -4.05 -13.62 -1.63
N ARG A 132 -3.54 -13.48 -2.86
CA ARG A 132 -4.39 -13.40 -4.05
C ARG A 132 -5.19 -14.69 -4.20
N SER A 133 -6.46 -14.57 -4.56
CA SER A 133 -7.31 -15.71 -4.90
C SER A 133 -7.03 -16.19 -6.32
N ASP A 134 -6.99 -17.51 -6.52
CA ASP A 134 -6.51 -18.08 -7.79
C ASP A 134 -7.35 -17.70 -9.01
N PHE A 135 -8.64 -17.41 -8.83
CA PHE A 135 -9.53 -16.94 -9.90
C PHE A 135 -9.27 -15.51 -10.38
N VAL A 136 -8.46 -14.72 -9.67
CA VAL A 136 -8.06 -13.38 -10.14
C VAL A 136 -6.83 -13.53 -11.01
N LEU A 137 -6.89 -13.15 -12.29
CA LEU A 137 -5.72 -13.27 -13.17
C LEU A 137 -4.54 -12.42 -12.67
N THR A 138 -3.31 -12.91 -12.87
CA THR A 138 -2.10 -12.25 -12.34
C THR A 138 -1.89 -10.86 -12.96
N ASN A 139 -2.23 -10.68 -14.24
CA ASN A 139 -2.17 -9.39 -14.95
C ASN A 139 -3.29 -8.42 -14.53
N GLU A 140 -4.33 -8.92 -13.85
CA GLU A 140 -5.45 -8.17 -13.31
C GLU A 140 -5.34 -7.96 -11.80
N TYR A 141 -4.16 -8.21 -11.22
CA TYR A 141 -3.94 -8.07 -9.80
C TYR A 141 -2.80 -7.11 -9.50
N LEU A 142 -3.06 -6.14 -8.62
CA LEU A 142 -2.07 -5.22 -8.10
C LEU A 142 -1.94 -5.41 -6.58
N CYS A 143 -0.74 -5.81 -6.13
CA CYS A 143 -0.40 -5.87 -4.72
C CYS A 143 0.19 -4.54 -4.23
N VAL A 144 -0.44 -3.94 -3.23
CA VAL A 144 0.08 -2.80 -2.47
C VAL A 144 0.24 -3.24 -1.00
N PRO A 145 1.34 -3.94 -0.65
CA PRO A 145 1.46 -4.59 0.65
C PRO A 145 1.42 -3.54 1.76
N THR A 146 0.40 -3.63 2.59
CA THR A 146 0.14 -2.71 3.72
C THR A 146 -0.48 -3.51 4.86
N TRP A 147 -0.19 -3.17 6.10
CA TRP A 147 -0.92 -3.74 7.24
C TRP A 147 -2.32 -3.11 7.35
N ASP A 148 -3.35 -3.85 7.79
CA ASP A 148 -4.76 -3.34 7.85
C ASP A 148 -4.92 -2.00 8.62
N THR A 149 -4.03 -1.71 9.57
CA THR A 149 -4.05 -0.46 10.36
C THR A 149 -3.06 0.61 9.88
N ARG A 150 -2.45 0.42 8.72
CA ARG A 150 -1.41 1.29 8.13
C ARG A 150 -1.87 1.83 6.79
N ALA A 151 -1.19 2.87 6.34
CA ALA A 151 -1.37 3.43 5.00
C ALA A 151 -0.15 3.07 4.12
N PRO A 152 -0.34 2.79 2.82
CA PRO A 152 0.74 2.74 1.86
C PRO A 152 1.40 4.11 1.67
N THR A 153 2.57 4.12 1.04
CA THR A 153 3.29 5.36 0.74
C THR A 153 2.56 6.20 -0.31
N ILE A 154 2.86 7.50 -0.37
CA ILE A 154 2.29 8.42 -1.38
C ILE A 154 2.55 7.90 -2.81
N SER A 155 3.74 7.39 -3.08
CA SER A 155 4.10 6.80 -4.38
C SER A 155 3.27 5.56 -4.72
N GLN A 156 3.05 4.67 -3.75
CA GLN A 156 2.19 3.50 -3.91
C GLN A 156 0.72 3.87 -4.17
N ILE A 157 0.23 4.91 -3.48
CA ILE A 157 -1.12 5.45 -3.71
C ILE A 157 -1.27 5.96 -5.14
N GLU A 158 -0.32 6.78 -5.61
CA GLU A 158 -0.36 7.30 -6.97
C GLU A 158 -0.23 6.18 -8.02
N PHE A 159 0.66 5.22 -7.76
CA PHE A 159 0.84 4.07 -8.65
C PHE A 159 -0.45 3.26 -8.78
N ALA A 160 -1.08 2.93 -7.65
CA ALA A 160 -2.33 2.20 -7.64
C ALA A 160 -3.47 2.99 -8.29
N ALA A 161 -3.51 4.30 -8.07
CA ALA A 161 -4.51 5.15 -8.69
C ALA A 161 -4.35 5.22 -10.21
N ARG A 162 -3.12 5.38 -10.70
CA ARG A 162 -2.82 5.35 -12.14
C ARG A 162 -3.18 4.01 -12.76
N TRP A 163 -2.74 2.91 -12.14
CA TRP A 163 -3.03 1.56 -12.62
C TRP A 163 -4.54 1.29 -12.72
N ALA A 164 -5.32 1.73 -11.73
CA ALA A 164 -6.77 1.65 -11.77
C ALA A 164 -7.37 2.43 -12.96
N CYS A 165 -6.91 3.66 -13.20
CA CYS A 165 -7.35 4.47 -14.33
C CYS A 165 -7.02 3.78 -15.67
N GLU A 166 -5.84 3.19 -15.80
CA GLU A 166 -5.43 2.44 -17.00
C GLU A 166 -6.32 1.21 -17.25
N LYS A 167 -6.69 0.48 -16.19
CA LYS A 167 -7.61 -0.66 -16.30
C LYS A 167 -9.02 -0.23 -16.69
N ARG A 168 -9.53 0.86 -16.11
CA ARG A 168 -10.82 1.43 -16.49
C ARG A 168 -10.84 1.93 -17.93
N ALA A 169 -9.76 2.54 -18.40
CA ALA A 169 -9.63 2.97 -19.80
C ALA A 169 -9.69 1.80 -20.80
N LYS A 170 -9.34 0.58 -20.35
CA LYS A 170 -9.48 -0.67 -21.13
C LYS A 170 -10.86 -1.32 -20.98
N GLY A 171 -11.84 -0.64 -20.38
CA GLY A 171 -13.18 -1.16 -20.15
C GLY A 171 -13.29 -2.19 -19.03
N LYS A 172 -12.22 -2.40 -18.24
CA LYS A 172 -12.25 -3.34 -17.11
C LYS A 172 -12.72 -2.65 -15.82
N PRO A 173 -13.67 -3.25 -15.08
CA PRO A 173 -14.01 -2.80 -13.75
C PRO A 173 -12.82 -2.92 -12.79
N VAL A 174 -12.74 -2.04 -11.79
CA VAL A 174 -11.70 -2.10 -10.74
C VAL A 174 -12.33 -2.42 -9.40
N TYR A 175 -11.80 -3.43 -8.73
CA TYR A 175 -12.17 -3.84 -7.39
C TYR A 175 -11.06 -3.47 -6.40
N VAL A 176 -11.38 -2.69 -5.38
CA VAL A 176 -10.41 -2.24 -4.38
C VAL A 176 -10.74 -2.82 -3.01
N HIS A 177 -9.75 -3.42 -2.36
CA HIS A 177 -9.91 -4.02 -1.04
C HIS A 177 -9.98 -2.98 0.08
N CYS A 178 -9.28 -1.85 -0.06
CA CYS A 178 -9.22 -0.80 0.95
C CYS A 178 -9.78 0.53 0.42
N ALA A 179 -10.70 1.12 1.17
CA ALA A 179 -11.31 2.42 0.85
C ALA A 179 -10.27 3.55 0.75
N PHE A 180 -9.10 3.38 1.38
CA PHE A 180 -8.04 4.37 1.40
C PHE A 180 -7.47 4.68 0.01
N VAL A 181 -7.12 3.65 -0.77
CA VAL A 181 -6.60 3.84 -2.14
C VAL A 181 -7.69 4.36 -3.06
N LEU A 182 -8.95 4.02 -2.76
CA LEU A 182 -10.11 4.45 -3.54
C LEU A 182 -10.26 5.98 -3.58
N VAL A 183 -9.98 6.63 -2.45
CA VAL A 183 -10.02 8.10 -2.32
C VAL A 183 -9.03 8.77 -3.28
N ALA A 184 -7.93 8.10 -3.62
CA ALA A 184 -6.92 8.63 -4.54
C ALA A 184 -7.26 8.47 -6.03
N LEU A 185 -8.34 7.75 -6.37
CA LEU A 185 -8.76 7.49 -7.76
C LEU A 185 -9.36 8.72 -8.47
N GLY A 186 -9.38 9.88 -7.82
CA GLY A 186 -9.93 11.10 -8.39
C GLY A 186 -11.44 11.09 -8.53
N ILE A 187 -12.14 10.34 -7.66
CA ILE A 187 -13.61 10.32 -7.57
C ILE A 187 -14.13 11.71 -7.18
N ALA A 188 -13.35 12.48 -6.42
CA ALA A 188 -13.59 13.87 -6.10
C ALA A 188 -12.30 14.68 -6.18
N GLU A 189 -12.43 16.01 -6.15
CA GLU A 189 -11.28 16.93 -6.13
C GLU A 189 -10.48 16.83 -4.82
N ASN A 190 -11.20 16.69 -3.70
CA ASN A 190 -10.67 16.53 -2.36
C ASN A 190 -10.89 15.10 -1.85
N TRP A 191 -9.92 14.61 -1.08
CA TRP A 191 -9.98 13.30 -0.45
C TRP A 191 -11.13 13.18 0.55
N LYS A 192 -11.52 14.29 1.20
CA LYS A 192 -12.64 14.33 2.16
C LYS A 192 -13.99 14.11 1.48
N ASP A 193 -14.20 14.72 0.32
CA ASP A 193 -15.43 14.56 -0.45
C ASP A 193 -15.52 13.13 -1.02
N ALA A 194 -14.40 12.59 -1.49
CA ALA A 194 -14.33 11.18 -1.86
C ALA A 194 -14.62 10.25 -0.67
N GLU A 195 -14.15 10.55 0.55
CA GLU A 195 -14.52 9.80 1.76
C GLU A 195 -16.03 9.83 1.99
N ASN A 196 -16.68 10.99 1.81
CA ASN A 196 -18.13 11.15 1.97
C ASN A 196 -18.92 10.33 0.95
N ILE A 197 -18.55 10.39 -0.33
CA ILE A 197 -19.17 9.59 -1.41
C ILE A 197 -19.08 8.09 -1.08
N ILE A 198 -17.93 7.63 -0.57
CA ILE A 198 -17.76 6.23 -0.20
C ILE A 198 -18.63 5.87 1.01
N ARG A 199 -18.72 6.75 2.02
CA ARG A 199 -19.52 6.55 3.24
C ARG A 199 -21.00 6.39 2.96
N GLU A 200 -21.52 7.10 1.96
CA GLU A 200 -22.92 6.96 1.52
C GLU A 200 -23.22 5.55 0.99
N LYS A 201 -22.25 4.92 0.34
CA LYS A 201 -22.41 3.59 -0.26
C LYS A 201 -22.01 2.45 0.67
N ARG A 202 -21.02 2.67 1.54
CA ARG A 202 -20.47 1.64 2.44
C ARG A 202 -19.93 2.25 3.73
N LYS A 203 -20.20 1.59 4.85
CA LYS A 203 -19.62 1.95 6.15
C LYS A 203 -18.10 1.72 6.14
N ILE A 204 -17.35 2.82 6.06
CA ILE A 204 -15.88 2.82 6.16
C ILE A 204 -15.42 3.44 7.48
N LYS A 205 -14.28 2.99 7.98
CA LYS A 205 -13.62 3.57 9.16
C LYS A 205 -12.15 3.80 8.85
N MET A 206 -11.77 5.07 8.71
CA MET A 206 -10.38 5.48 8.54
C MET A 206 -9.80 5.91 9.89
N ASN A 207 -8.57 5.49 10.17
CA ASN A 207 -7.88 5.90 11.39
C ASN A 207 -7.13 7.23 11.17
N ALA A 208 -6.52 7.78 12.22
CA ALA A 208 -5.77 9.03 12.15
C ALA A 208 -4.56 8.95 11.20
N VAL A 209 -3.90 7.79 11.11
CA VAL A 209 -2.75 7.57 10.22
C VAL A 209 -3.19 7.68 8.75
N HIS A 210 -4.30 7.04 8.38
CA HIS A 210 -4.87 7.11 7.04
C HIS A 210 -5.20 8.56 6.66
N ARG A 211 -5.87 9.30 7.56
CA ARG A 211 -6.23 10.71 7.30
C ARG A 211 -4.99 11.58 7.07
N LYS A 212 -3.97 11.43 7.93
CA LYS A 212 -2.70 12.13 7.78
C LYS A 212 -2.03 11.82 6.44
N THR A 213 -1.95 10.54 6.05
CA THR A 213 -1.33 10.17 4.76
C THR A 213 -2.12 10.70 3.56
N LEU A 214 -3.45 10.79 3.63
CA LEU A 214 -4.25 11.43 2.58
C LEU A 214 -4.06 12.94 2.51
N ASP A 215 -3.91 13.61 3.66
CA ASP A 215 -3.56 15.03 3.69
C ASP A 215 -2.20 15.28 3.05
N ASP A 216 -1.20 14.46 3.39
CA ASP A 216 0.15 14.55 2.81
C ASP A 216 0.14 14.24 1.30
N TRP A 217 -0.61 13.21 0.88
CA TRP A 217 -0.83 12.89 -0.54
C TRP A 217 -1.53 14.04 -1.29
N SER A 218 -2.55 14.66 -0.69
CA SER A 218 -3.29 15.77 -1.31
C SER A 218 -2.38 16.99 -1.52
N LYS A 219 -1.56 17.34 -0.52
CA LYS A 219 -0.53 18.39 -0.63
C LYS A 219 0.47 18.06 -1.74
N TYR A 220 0.97 16.83 -1.78
CA TYR A 220 1.89 16.37 -2.82
C TYR A 220 1.27 16.49 -4.22
N ARG A 221 0.02 16.05 -4.39
CA ARG A 221 -0.70 16.14 -5.67
C ARG A 221 -0.93 17.60 -6.10
N GLY A 222 -1.28 18.48 -5.16
CA GLY A 222 -1.42 19.91 -5.40
C GLY A 222 -0.12 20.57 -5.85
N TRP A 223 0.97 20.27 -5.14
CA TRP A 223 2.33 20.71 -5.51
C TRP A 223 2.69 20.22 -6.91
N ARG A 224 2.49 18.94 -7.21
CA ARG A 224 2.80 18.32 -8.51
C ARG A 224 2.00 18.91 -9.67
N ARG A 225 0.72 19.26 -9.46
CA ARG A 225 -0.12 19.95 -10.46
C ARG A 225 0.40 21.35 -10.77
N ARG A 226 0.70 22.13 -9.74
CA ARG A 226 1.28 23.47 -9.89
C ARG A 226 2.62 23.43 -10.60
N TRP A 227 3.47 22.47 -10.25
CA TRP A 227 4.77 22.31 -10.88
C TRP A 227 4.64 21.96 -12.37
N ARG A 228 3.72 21.05 -12.73
CA ARG A 228 3.44 20.72 -14.14
C ARG A 228 2.93 21.90 -14.94
N SER A 229 2.01 22.71 -14.40
CA SER A 229 1.52 23.90 -15.11
C SER A 229 2.62 24.94 -15.29
N THR A 230 3.49 25.12 -14.30
CA THR A 230 4.68 25.97 -14.40
C THR A 230 5.62 25.49 -15.51
N VAL A 231 6.00 24.21 -15.52
CA VAL A 231 6.88 23.64 -16.56
C VAL A 231 6.28 23.76 -17.96
N GLN A 232 4.98 23.48 -18.09
CA GLN A 232 4.28 23.60 -19.37
C GLN A 232 4.24 25.06 -19.86
N ARG A 233 4.07 26.02 -18.94
CA ARG A 233 4.17 27.46 -19.25
C ARG A 233 5.56 27.84 -19.74
N TYR A 234 6.63 27.41 -19.05
CA TYR A 234 8.01 27.68 -19.49
C TYR A 234 8.33 27.05 -20.86
N ARG A 235 7.81 25.85 -21.14
CA ARG A 235 7.95 25.21 -22.47
C ARG A 235 7.22 26.01 -23.55
N HIS A 236 6.00 26.46 -23.27
CA HIS A 236 5.23 27.28 -24.22
C HIS A 236 5.89 28.63 -24.52
N HIS A 237 6.62 29.21 -23.56
CA HIS A 237 7.37 30.45 -23.75
C HIS A 237 8.78 30.26 -24.34
N GLY A 238 9.15 29.05 -24.77
CA GLY A 238 10.47 28.77 -25.36
C GLY A 238 11.65 28.93 -24.38
N LEU A 239 11.36 28.95 -23.07
CA LEU A 239 12.38 29.11 -22.01
C LEU A 239 12.99 27.78 -21.56
N LEU A 240 12.53 26.66 -22.15
CA LEU A 240 13.10 25.31 -21.93
C LEU A 240 13.61 24.78 -23.29
N PRO A 241 14.89 24.35 -23.39
CA PRO A 241 15.45 23.88 -24.65
C PRO A 241 14.76 22.58 -25.13
N ASP A 242 14.52 22.48 -26.45
CA ASP A 242 13.82 21.36 -27.11
C ASP A 242 14.61 20.04 -27.09
N LYS A 243 15.93 20.09 -26.88
CA LYS A 243 16.82 18.94 -26.85
C LYS A 243 17.82 19.08 -25.71
N GLY A 244 17.49 18.49 -24.57
CA GLY A 244 18.37 18.37 -23.41
C GLY A 244 17.83 17.30 -22.48
N VAL A 245 18.69 16.40 -22.01
CA VAL A 245 18.34 15.38 -21.03
C VAL A 245 17.99 16.11 -19.73
N PHE A 246 16.70 16.19 -19.43
CA PHE A 246 16.25 16.56 -18.09
C PHE A 246 16.38 15.31 -17.22
N LEU A 247 17.28 15.35 -16.23
CA LEU A 247 17.40 14.27 -15.26
C LEU A 247 16.12 14.26 -14.41
N PHE A 248 15.18 13.41 -14.82
CA PHE A 248 13.96 13.15 -14.09
C PHE A 248 14.31 12.24 -12.90
N VAL A 249 14.44 12.82 -11.70
CA VAL A 249 14.26 12.01 -10.49
C VAL A 249 12.77 11.80 -10.28
N VAL A 250 12.20 10.95 -11.14
CA VAL A 250 10.96 10.25 -10.83
C VAL A 250 11.42 9.05 -10.02
N ASP A 251 11.21 9.09 -8.71
CA ASP A 251 11.32 7.90 -7.88
C ASP A 251 10.28 6.88 -8.39
N MET A 252 10.73 5.98 -9.26
CA MET A 252 10.01 4.81 -9.74
C MET A 252 11.02 3.69 -9.94
N ASN A 253 11.28 2.91 -8.90
CA ASN A 253 10.92 1.49 -8.98
C ASN A 253 10.96 0.80 -7.61
N ALA A 254 9.89 0.09 -7.25
CA ALA A 254 9.89 -0.83 -6.11
C ALA A 254 10.01 -2.31 -6.54
N ASN A 255 10.11 -2.63 -7.84
CA ASN A 255 10.27 -4.01 -8.35
C ASN A 255 10.96 -4.08 -9.75
N ALA A 256 12.07 -3.38 -9.98
CA ALA A 256 12.88 -3.66 -11.17
C ALA A 256 13.82 -4.85 -10.90
N GLU A 257 13.54 -5.99 -11.52
CA GLU A 257 14.53 -7.02 -11.84
C GLU A 257 14.43 -7.27 -13.35
N GLU A 258 15.45 -6.85 -14.10
CA GLU A 258 16.06 -7.53 -15.25
C GLU A 258 17.14 -6.61 -15.87
N ASP A 259 18.38 -7.03 -15.63
CA ASP A 259 19.60 -7.00 -16.46
C ASP A 259 20.17 -5.78 -17.20
N GLU A 260 21.51 -5.82 -17.18
CA GLU A 260 22.54 -5.18 -18.01
C GLU A 260 23.05 -3.76 -17.66
N GLN A 261 24.24 -3.78 -17.06
CA GLN A 261 25.36 -2.86 -17.34
C GLN A 261 25.06 -1.36 -17.31
N LEU A 262 25.07 -0.78 -16.11
CA LEU A 262 25.49 0.61 -15.94
C LEU A 262 26.47 0.70 -14.76
N VAL A 263 27.68 0.25 -15.08
CA VAL A 263 28.97 0.86 -14.74
C VAL A 263 29.14 1.27 -13.27
N GLN A 264 29.93 0.45 -12.58
CA GLN A 264 30.83 0.88 -11.50
C GLN A 264 31.43 2.25 -11.83
N ASP A 265 31.10 3.29 -11.07
CA ASP A 265 32.12 4.10 -10.42
C ASP A 265 31.54 5.26 -9.59
N ASN A 266 32.13 5.40 -8.40
CA ASN A 266 32.17 6.57 -7.55
C ASN A 266 30.90 7.01 -6.80
N HIS A 267 30.93 6.68 -5.50
CA HIS A 267 30.40 7.46 -4.39
C HIS A 267 30.36 8.97 -4.66
N LYS A 268 29.17 9.54 -4.88
CA LYS A 268 28.81 10.94 -4.55
C LYS A 268 27.30 11.15 -4.75
N TRP A 269 26.62 11.53 -3.68
CA TRP A 269 25.26 12.05 -3.70
C TRP A 269 25.23 13.33 -4.56
N GLN A 270 24.37 13.41 -5.58
CA GLN A 270 24.22 14.61 -6.40
C GLN A 270 22.83 15.25 -6.21
N PHE A 271 22.83 16.43 -5.59
CA PHE A 271 21.80 17.45 -5.78
C PHE A 271 21.95 18.01 -7.20
N VAL A 272 20.88 18.01 -7.98
CA VAL A 272 20.89 18.61 -9.33
C VAL A 272 20.67 20.12 -9.20
N ARG A 273 21.77 20.88 -9.31
CA ARG A 273 21.77 22.33 -9.53
C ARG A 273 21.72 22.55 -11.04
N ILE A 274 20.69 23.24 -11.53
CA ILE A 274 20.63 23.68 -12.94
C ILE A 274 21.65 24.83 -13.07
N ILE A 275 22.76 24.59 -13.78
CA ILE A 275 23.68 25.66 -14.21
C ILE A 275 23.58 25.72 -15.73
N GLN A 276 23.07 26.85 -16.24
CA GLN A 276 23.08 27.15 -17.67
C GLN A 276 24.42 27.81 -18.01
N LYS A 277 25.13 27.26 -18.99
CA LYS A 277 26.37 27.85 -19.53
C LYS A 277 25.97 28.95 -20.51
N GLU A 278 26.57 30.12 -20.31
CA GLU A 278 26.54 31.33 -21.14
C GLU A 278 25.39 32.32 -20.92
N GLY A 279 25.70 33.32 -20.08
CA GLY A 279 25.63 34.70 -20.55
C GLY A 279 24.32 35.45 -20.38
N LYS A 280 23.71 35.40 -19.20
CA LYS A 280 23.02 36.53 -18.51
C LYS A 280 22.33 35.98 -17.25
N ASP A 281 22.80 36.47 -16.11
CA ASP A 281 22.37 36.04 -14.79
C ASP A 281 20.89 36.33 -14.56
N THR A 282 20.05 35.29 -14.61
CA THR A 282 18.76 35.29 -13.92
C THR A 282 18.70 34.06 -13.03
N PHE A 283 18.96 34.27 -11.74
CA PHE A 283 18.87 33.24 -10.71
C PHE A 283 17.39 33.01 -10.35
N PHE A 284 16.89 31.78 -10.53
CA PHE A 284 15.69 31.34 -9.83
C PHE A 284 16.11 30.45 -8.66
N HIS A 285 16.22 31.05 -7.47
CA HIS A 285 16.33 30.32 -6.22
C HIS A 285 14.95 29.74 -5.85
N LEU A 286 14.78 28.42 -6.00
CA LEU A 286 13.67 27.72 -5.36
C LEU A 286 14.07 27.41 -3.91
N HIS A 287 13.80 28.35 -3.00
CA HIS A 287 13.88 28.11 -1.56
C HIS A 287 12.77 27.14 -1.15
N ILE A 288 13.11 25.88 -0.89
CA ILE A 288 12.24 24.96 -0.14
C ILE A 288 12.50 25.25 1.34
N HIS A 289 11.64 26.06 1.94
CA HIS A 289 11.60 26.19 3.41
C HIS A 289 10.97 24.91 3.97
N LEU A 290 11.81 24.08 4.60
CA LEU A 290 11.34 23.07 5.54
C LEU A 290 11.09 23.77 6.88
N GLN A 291 9.83 23.87 7.27
CA GLN A 291 9.35 23.90 8.65
C GLN A 291 8.23 22.87 8.77
#